data_AF-A0A527XPR0-F1
#
_entry.id   AF-A0A527XPR0-F1
#
_cell.length_a   1.000
_cell.length_b   1.000
_cell.length_c   1.000
_cell.angle_alpha   90.00
_cell.angle_beta   90.00
_cell.angle_gamma   90.00
#
_symmetry.space_group_name_H-M   'P 1'
#
loop_
_entity.id
_entity.type
_entity.pdbx_description
1 polymer ?
#
loop_
_entity_poly.entity_id
_entity_poly.type
_entity_poly.pdbx_seq_one_letter_code
_entity_poly.pdbx_strand_id
1 'polypeptide(L)'
;IDGFNDLVHQSSIYLTGLSDRNYFDVRAMRFEVQEDTLSSDPTSRSAKQPWVLPSFDYAYIPDTSVAGGQLSFNVNARVISRNRLDAVLTDIKNPDSIN
;
A
#
# COMPACT_ATOMS: atom_id res chain seq x y z
N ILE A 1 0.91 21.06 -15.34
CA ILE A 1 0.60 20.52 -13.98
C ILE A 1 1.76 19.61 -13.63
N ASP A 2 2.34 19.80 -12.45
CA ASP A 2 3.47 18.99 -12.01
C ASP A 2 3.04 17.53 -11.81
N GLY A 3 3.90 16.58 -12.18
CA GLY A 3 3.63 15.14 -12.06
C GLY A 3 2.61 14.54 -13.04
N PHE A 4 2.04 15.31 -13.98
CA PHE A 4 1.01 14.81 -14.91
C PHE A 4 1.47 13.61 -15.77
N ASN A 5 2.75 13.60 -16.18
CA ASN A 5 3.35 12.55 -16.99
C ASN A 5 4.04 11.45 -16.15
N ASP A 6 3.81 11.42 -14.84
CA ASP A 6 4.44 10.42 -13.99
C ASP A 6 3.83 9.04 -14.27
N LEU A 7 4.71 8.04 -14.34
CA LEU A 7 4.33 6.66 -14.56
C LEU A 7 3.45 6.10 -13.44
N VAL A 8 3.60 6.62 -12.22
CA VAL A 8 2.88 6.15 -11.04
C VAL A 8 2.25 7.34 -10.32
N HIS A 9 0.93 7.27 -10.14
CA HIS A 9 0.14 8.22 -9.37
C HIS A 9 -0.27 7.60 -8.04
N GLN A 10 -0.08 8.34 -6.95
CA GLN A 10 -0.46 7.88 -5.62
C GLN A 10 -1.53 8.81 -5.05
N SER A 11 -2.68 8.24 -4.70
CA SER A 11 -3.72 8.91 -3.93
C SER A 11 -3.70 8.40 -2.49
N SER A 12 -3.75 9.30 -1.51
CA SER A 12 -3.80 8.93 -0.09
C SER A 12 -4.83 9.73 0.70
N ILE A 13 -5.53 9.05 1.60
CA ILE A 13 -6.33 9.66 2.65
C ILE A 13 -5.77 9.24 4.00
N TYR A 14 -5.70 10.17 4.95
CA TYR A 14 -5.12 9.92 6.26
C TYR A 14 -5.82 10.73 7.34
N LEU A 15 -5.72 10.21 8.56
CA LEU A 15 -6.07 10.92 9.79
C LEU A 15 -4.92 10.73 10.77
N THR A 16 -4.37 11.85 11.23
CA THR A 16 -3.28 11.88 12.21
C THR A 16 -3.75 12.65 13.44
N GLY A 17 -3.51 12.10 14.61
CA GLY A 17 -3.64 12.82 15.88
C GLY A 17 -2.31 12.89 16.59
N LEU A 18 -1.95 14.09 17.03
CA LEU A 18 -0.73 14.35 17.79
C LEU A 18 -1.11 14.89 19.18
N SER A 19 -0.37 14.44 20.17
CA SER A 19 -0.35 14.93 21.54
C SER A 19 1.10 14.91 22.01
N ASP A 20 1.44 15.60 23.10
CA ASP A 20 2.84 15.81 23.55
C ASP A 20 3.73 14.56 23.42
N ARG A 21 3.23 13.41 23.90
CA ARG A 21 3.99 12.15 23.98
C ARG A 21 3.34 11.00 23.22
N ASN A 22 2.22 11.26 22.55
CA ASN A 22 1.38 10.24 21.94
C ASN A 22 1.03 10.62 20.50
N TYR A 23 0.95 9.64 19.63
CA TYR A 23 0.41 9.87 18.30
C TYR A 23 -0.41 8.67 17.82
N PHE A 24 -1.34 8.95 16.92
CA PHE A 24 -1.94 7.92 16.08
C PHE A 24 -1.90 8.39 14.63
N ASP A 25 -1.64 7.46 13.71
CA ASP A 25 -1.75 7.66 12.27
C ASP A 25 -2.54 6.51 11.67
N VAL A 26 -3.54 6.83 10.84
CA VAL A 26 -4.18 5.86 9.97
C VAL A 26 -4.17 6.40 8.54
N ARG A 27 -3.76 5.57 7.59
CA ARG A 27 -3.59 6.00 6.19
C ARG A 27 -4.00 4.90 5.23
N ALA A 28 -4.87 5.22 4.29
CA ALA A 28 -5.19 4.37 3.15
C ALA A 28 -4.57 4.95 1.87
N MET A 29 -4.05 4.09 1.00
CA MET A 29 -3.34 4.51 -0.22
C MET A 29 -3.84 3.72 -1.43
N ARG A 30 -3.96 4.40 -2.56
CA ARG A 30 -4.20 3.79 -3.87
C ARG A 30 -3.09 4.21 -4.81
N PHE A 31 -2.54 3.23 -5.52
CA PHE A 31 -1.52 3.45 -6.54
C PHE A 31 -2.12 3.16 -7.90
N GLU A 32 -1.87 4.05 -8.85
CA GLU A 32 -2.27 3.92 -10.24
C GLU A 32 -1.04 3.97 -11.12
N VAL A 33 -0.83 2.95 -11.95
CA VAL A 33 0.26 2.94 -12.94
C VAL A 33 -0.34 3.37 -14.27
N GLN A 34 0.17 4.48 -14.83
CA GLN A 34 -0.17 4.86 -16.20
C GLN A 34 0.40 3.83 -17.17
N GLU A 35 -0.45 3.35 -18.07
CA GLU A 35 -0.07 2.42 -19.13
C GLU A 35 -0.72 2.88 -20.44
N ASP A 36 -0.11 2.46 -21.54
CA ASP A 36 -0.51 2.75 -22.92
C ASP A 36 -1.57 1.78 -23.46
N THR A 37 -2.02 0.84 -22.62
CA THR A 37 -3.10 -0.11 -22.94
C THR A 37 -4.44 0.36 -22.37
N LEU A 38 -5.52 0.19 -23.14
CA LEU A 38 -6.86 0.48 -22.66
C LEU A 38 -7.26 -0.49 -21.54
N SER A 39 -8.08 -0.05 -20.59
CA SER A 39 -8.56 -0.90 -19.47
C SER A 39 -9.38 -2.12 -19.91
N SER A 40 -9.89 -2.14 -21.15
CA SER A 40 -10.54 -3.29 -21.77
C SER A 40 -9.56 -4.30 -22.38
N ASP A 41 -8.28 -3.94 -22.51
CA ASP A 41 -7.24 -4.81 -23.04
C ASP A 41 -6.87 -5.90 -22.02
N PRO A 42 -6.88 -7.20 -22.38
CA PRO A 42 -6.55 -8.29 -21.45
C PRO A 42 -5.11 -8.23 -20.91
N THR A 43 -4.20 -7.53 -21.59
CA THR A 43 -2.83 -7.29 -21.15
C THR A 43 -2.72 -6.14 -20.13
N SER A 44 -3.76 -5.31 -20.00
CA SER A 44 -3.82 -4.19 -19.06
C SER A 44 -3.58 -4.65 -17.61
N ARG A 45 -2.87 -3.79 -16.88
CA ARG A 45 -2.57 -3.94 -15.46
C ARG A 45 -3.52 -3.13 -14.58
N SER A 46 -4.34 -2.25 -15.15
CA SER A 46 -5.25 -1.34 -14.46
C SER A 46 -6.15 -2.06 -13.46
N ALA A 47 -6.79 -3.15 -13.87
CA ALA A 47 -7.62 -3.99 -12.98
C ALA A 47 -6.80 -4.84 -11.97
N LYS A 48 -5.48 -4.85 -12.08
CA LYS A 48 -4.55 -5.68 -11.29
C LYS A 48 -3.73 -4.86 -10.29
N GLN A 49 -3.90 -3.54 -10.29
CA GLN A 49 -3.19 -2.64 -9.38
C GLN A 49 -3.67 -2.82 -7.93
N PRO A 50 -2.76 -2.83 -6.94
CA PRO A 50 -3.11 -3.13 -5.56
C PRO A 50 -3.85 -1.97 -4.89
N TRP A 51 -4.87 -2.31 -4.12
CA TRP A 51 -5.37 -1.42 -3.07
C TRP A 51 -4.45 -1.60 -1.87
N VAL A 52 -3.69 -0.55 -1.52
CA VAL A 52 -2.86 -0.58 -0.31
C VAL A 52 -3.77 -0.20 0.86
N LEU A 53 -4.29 -1.27 1.47
CA LEU A 53 -5.15 -1.26 2.65
C LEU A 53 -4.46 -0.53 3.82
N PRO A 54 -5.23 -0.02 4.80
CA PRO A 54 -4.74 1.01 5.70
C PRO A 54 -3.50 0.57 6.49
N SER A 55 -2.51 1.46 6.61
CA SER A 55 -1.50 1.41 7.65
C SER A 55 -2.03 2.07 8.91
N PHE A 56 -1.72 1.49 10.06
CA PHE A 56 -2.04 2.02 11.38
C PHE A 56 -0.79 2.03 12.24
N ASP A 57 -0.50 3.19 12.81
CA ASP A 57 0.61 3.42 13.73
C ASP A 57 0.09 4.10 14.99
N TYR A 58 0.50 3.61 16.16
CA TYR A 58 0.09 4.17 17.44
C TYR A 58 1.22 4.09 18.46
N ALA A 59 1.49 5.22 19.11
CA ALA A 59 2.35 5.27 20.28
C ALA A 59 1.61 5.90 21.46
N TYR A 60 1.68 5.21 22.60
CA TYR A 60 1.10 5.66 23.85
C TYR A 60 2.11 5.56 24.99
N ILE A 61 2.30 6.68 25.67
CA ILE A 61 3.17 6.84 26.83
C ILE A 61 2.33 7.48 27.93
N PRO A 62 1.94 6.71 28.97
CA PRO A 62 1.22 7.26 30.12
C PRO A 62 2.02 8.38 30.80
N ASP A 63 1.29 9.34 31.38
CA ASP A 63 1.89 10.43 32.15
C ASP A 63 2.46 9.95 33.49
N THR A 64 1.90 8.88 34.05
CA THR A 64 2.32 8.33 35.33
C THR A 64 3.46 7.33 35.16
N SER A 65 4.51 7.49 35.98
CA SER A 65 5.59 6.50 36.09
C SER A 65 5.09 5.17 36.64
N VAL A 66 5.56 4.06 36.09
CA VAL A 66 5.26 2.70 36.59
C VAL A 66 6.51 2.18 37.29
N ALA A 67 6.40 1.92 38.60
CA ALA A 67 7.52 1.47 39.44
C ALA A 67 8.80 2.37 39.33
N GLY A 68 8.61 3.68 39.15
CA GLY A 68 9.71 4.64 39.00
C GLY A 68 10.31 4.71 37.58
N GLY A 69 9.82 3.91 36.63
CA GLY A 69 10.21 3.92 35.22
C GLY A 69 9.13 4.51 34.30
N GLN A 70 9.48 4.67 33.02
CA GLN A 70 8.55 5.02 31.96
C GLN A 70 8.06 3.76 31.25
N LEU A 71 6.74 3.65 31.06
CA LEU A 71 6.14 2.63 30.22
C LEU A 71 5.80 3.23 28.85
N SER A 72 6.04 2.50 27.78
CA SER A 72 5.71 2.91 26.41
C SER A 72 5.09 1.74 25.64
N PHE A 73 4.03 2.02 24.90
CA PHE A 73 3.36 1.08 24.01
C PHE A 73 3.49 1.59 22.58
N ASN A 74 3.99 0.73 21.68
CA ASN A 74 4.12 1.04 20.27
C ASN A 74 3.49 -0.09 19.46
N VAL A 75 2.58 0.27 18.55
CA VAL A 75 1.86 -0.68 17.70
C VAL A 75 1.95 -0.21 16.27
N ASN A 76 2.31 -1.13 15.38
CA ASN A 76 2.21 -0.96 13.93
C ASN A 76 1.38 -2.12 13.36
N ALA A 77 0.46 -1.80 12.46
CA ALA A 77 -0.27 -2.78 11.69
C ALA A 77 -0.39 -2.32 10.22
N ARG A 78 -0.24 -3.25 9.28
CA ARG A 78 -0.35 -2.97 7.86
C ARG A 78 -1.00 -4.14 7.14
N VAL A 79 -1.94 -3.85 6.26
CA VAL A 79 -2.58 -4.84 5.41
C VAL A 79 -2.16 -4.61 3.96
N ILE A 80 -1.80 -5.67 3.25
CA ILE A 80 -1.41 -5.62 1.84
C ILE A 80 -2.29 -6.61 1.08
N SER A 81 -3.11 -6.12 0.15
CA SER A 81 -3.87 -6.94 -0.78
C SER A 81 -3.35 -6.71 -2.19
N ARG A 82 -2.99 -7.80 -2.89
CA ARG A 82 -2.54 -7.75 -4.28
C ARG A 82 -3.04 -8.97 -5.04
N ASN A 83 -3.52 -8.77 -6.26
CA ASN A 83 -3.80 -9.88 -7.17
C ASN A 83 -2.46 -10.42 -7.70
N ARG A 84 -2.24 -11.74 -7.63
CA ARG A 84 -1.08 -12.37 -8.28
C ARG A 84 -1.37 -12.46 -9.78
N LEU A 85 -0.43 -11.97 -10.59
CA LEU A 85 -0.45 -12.20 -12.04
C LEU A 85 0.22 -13.56 -12.29
N ASP A 86 -0.59 -14.62 -12.39
CA ASP A 86 -0.10 -15.91 -12.88
C ASP A 86 -0.12 -15.87 -14.42
N ALA A 87 0.83 -15.14 -15.01
CA ALA A 87 1.04 -15.16 -16.46
C ALA A 87 2.15 -16.16 -16.78
N VAL A 88 1.77 -17.39 -17.13
CA VAL A 88 2.63 -18.22 -17.99
C VAL A 88 2.52 -17.61 -19.37
N LEU A 89 3.58 -16.94 -19.83
CA LEU A 89 3.70 -16.58 -21.25
C LEU A 89 3.87 -17.89 -22.01
N THR A 90 2.80 -18.46 -22.55
CA THR A 90 2.91 -19.50 -23.57
C THR A 90 3.49 -18.83 -24.81
N ASP A 91 4.76 -19.09 -25.06
CA ASP A 91 5.38 -18.76 -26.33
C ASP A 91 4.75 -19.66 -27.41
N ILE A 92 3.82 -19.09 -28.18
CA ILE A 92 3.10 -19.79 -29.25
C ILE A 92 4.03 -20.24 -30.39
N LYS A 93 5.32 -19.85 -30.35
CA LYS A 93 6.36 -20.27 -31.30
C LYS A 93 7.36 -21.27 -30.70
N ASN A 94 7.26 -21.61 -29.42
CA ASN A 94 8.13 -22.58 -28.79
C ASN A 94 7.43 -23.96 -28.71
N PRO A 95 7.84 -24.97 -29.49
CA PRO A 95 7.23 -26.30 -29.44
C PRO A 95 7.43 -27.02 -28.11
N ASP A 96 8.31 -26.53 -27.22
CA ASP A 96 8.63 -27.12 -25.92
C ASP A 96 7.85 -26.49 -24.75
N SER A 97 6.89 -25.59 -24.99
CA SER A 97 6.02 -25.08 -23.91
C SER A 97 5.01 -26.16 -23.50
N ILE A 98 5.25 -26.80 -22.35
CA ILE A 98 4.40 -27.86 -21.80
C ILE A 98 3.30 -27.24 -20.91
N ASN A 99 2.05 -27.69 -21.09
CA ASN A 99 0.91 -27.41 -20.19
C ASN A 99 1.18 -27.85 -18.75
#